data_AF-A0A956IPX3-F1
#
_entry.id   AF-A0A956IPX3-F1
#
_cell.length_a   1.000
_cell.length_b   1.000
_cell.length_c   1.000
_cell.angle_alpha   90.00
_cell.angle_beta   90.00
_cell.angle_gamma   90.00
#
_symmetry.space_group_name_H-M   'P 1'
#
loop_
_entity.id
_entity.type
_entity.pdbx_description
1 polymer ?
#
loop_
_entity_poly.entity_id
_entity_poly.type
_entity_poly.pdbx_seq_one_letter_code
_entity_poly.pdbx_strand_id
1 'polypeptide(L)'
;LDDLQSEGRWVSGALKTFDTVWDVMSPANRMRLIEAVVKKVIVNEPENEVTVMLNDLGALERDDEPADESAAEQQVPAPAAMEASP
;
A
#
# COMPACT_ATOMS: atom_id res chain seq x y z
N LEU A 1 25.47 -8.91 -5.12
CA LEU A 1 26.10 -7.57 -5.06
C LEU A 1 25.49 -6.62 -6.08
N ASP A 2 25.12 -7.10 -7.27
CA ASP A 2 24.50 -6.29 -8.32
C ASP A 2 23.09 -5.78 -7.97
N ASP A 3 22.28 -6.60 -7.27
CA ASP A 3 20.94 -6.20 -6.83
C ASP A 3 20.99 -5.03 -5.84
N LEU A 4 21.86 -5.10 -4.83
CA LEU A 4 22.05 -4.02 -3.83
C LEU A 4 22.54 -2.71 -4.46
N GLN A 5 23.41 -2.80 -5.48
CA GLN A 5 23.86 -1.62 -6.23
C GLN A 5 22.75 -1.04 -7.12
N SER A 6 21.93 -1.89 -7.72
CA SER A 6 20.79 -1.49 -8.54
C SER A 6 19.71 -0.81 -7.69
N GLU A 7 19.42 -1.39 -6.52
CA GLU A 7 18.53 -0.82 -5.52
C GLU A 7 19.08 0.51 -5.01
N GLY A 8 20.37 0.59 -4.66
CA GLY A 8 21.01 1.84 -4.24
C GLY A 8 20.95 2.94 -5.30
N ARG A 9 21.11 2.60 -6.58
CA ARG A 9 20.97 3.56 -7.69
C ARG A 9 19.52 4.02 -7.86
N TRP A 10 18.56 3.11 -7.73
CA TRP A 10 17.13 3.44 -7.78
C TRP A 10 16.72 4.35 -6.61
N VAL A 11 17.10 3.99 -5.37
CA VAL A 11 16.84 4.79 -4.16
C VAL A 11 17.45 6.19 -4.31
N SER A 12 18.70 6.28 -4.77
CA SER A 12 19.35 7.58 -5.01
C SER A 12 18.60 8.42 -6.06
N GLY A 13 18.10 7.79 -7.13
CA GLY A 13 17.29 8.46 -8.13
C GLY A 13 15.97 8.97 -7.57
N ALA A 14 15.25 8.13 -6.82
CA ALA A 14 13.98 8.48 -6.20
C ALA A 14 14.12 9.64 -5.20
N LEU A 15 15.16 9.60 -4.35
CA LEU A 15 15.43 10.65 -3.38
C LEU A 15 15.78 11.99 -4.04
N LYS A 16 16.49 11.98 -5.17
CA LYS A 16 16.77 13.22 -5.94
C LYS A 16 15.51 13.89 -6.44
N THR A 17 14.48 13.11 -6.78
CA THR A 17 13.20 13.64 -7.31
C THR A 17 12.16 13.89 -6.22
N PHE A 18 12.39 13.42 -5.00
CA PHE A 18 11.41 13.51 -3.92
C PHE A 18 11.07 14.97 -3.55
N ASP A 19 12.06 15.86 -3.59
CA ASP A 19 11.88 17.30 -3.33
C ASP A 19 10.82 17.93 -4.26
N THR A 20 10.84 17.58 -5.54
CA THR A 20 9.84 18.04 -6.51
C THR A 20 8.45 17.52 -6.19
N VAL A 21 8.33 16.27 -5.74
CA VAL A 21 7.05 15.67 -5.33
C VAL A 21 6.53 16.34 -4.05
N TRP A 22 7.41 16.56 -3.08
CA TRP A 22 7.10 17.27 -1.85
C TRP A 22 6.57 18.69 -2.14
N ASP A 23 7.22 19.41 -3.07
CA ASP A 23 6.86 20.79 -3.41
C ASP A 23 5.50 20.94 -4.08
N VAL A 24 5.08 19.98 -4.90
CA VAL A 24 3.75 20.02 -5.53
C VAL A 24 2.62 19.57 -4.61
N MET A 25 2.92 18.89 -3.50
CA MET A 25 1.90 18.47 -2.54
C MET A 25 1.29 19.69 -1.83
N SER A 26 -0.03 19.64 -1.65
CA SER A 26 -0.72 20.58 -0.78
C SER A 26 -0.22 20.44 0.66
N PRO A 27 -0.28 21.50 1.49
CA PRO A 27 0.11 21.41 2.90
C PRO A 27 -0.59 20.27 3.66
N ALA A 28 -1.87 20.02 3.36
CA ALA A 28 -2.62 18.93 3.97
C ALA A 28 -2.09 17.54 3.57
N ASN A 29 -1.66 17.37 2.31
CA ASN A 29 -1.10 16.10 1.85
C ASN A 29 0.30 15.85 2.41
N ARG A 30 1.09 16.91 2.59
CA ARG A 30 2.38 16.82 3.29
C ARG A 30 2.18 16.38 4.74
N MET A 31 1.17 16.92 5.43
CA MET A 31 0.84 16.51 6.79
C MET A 31 0.45 15.04 6.85
N ARG A 32 -0.43 14.59 5.97
CA ARG A 32 -0.82 13.16 5.87
C ARG A 32 0.37 12.25 5.62
N LEU A 33 1.31 12.67 4.77
CA LEU A 33 2.53 11.92 4.52
C LEU A 33 3.41 11.84 5.78
N ILE A 34 3.58 12.96 6.50
CA ILE A 34 4.30 12.96 7.78
C ILE A 34 3.61 12.03 8.78
N GLU A 35 2.29 12.10 8.93
CA GLU A 35 1.53 11.23 9.85
C GLU A 35 1.63 9.74 9.48
N ALA A 36 1.65 9.43 8.18
CA ALA A 36 1.83 8.06 7.70
C ALA A 36 3.24 7.54 7.99
N VAL A 37 4.26 8.40 7.86
CA VAL A 37 5.68 8.03 8.01
C VAL A 37 6.11 8.04 9.49
N VAL A 38 5.60 8.96 10.29
CA VAL A 38 6.02 9.19 11.68
C VAL A 38 5.10 8.45 12.62
N LYS A 39 5.67 7.48 13.33
CA LYS A 39 4.98 6.72 14.38
C LYS A 39 4.89 7.50 15.69
N LYS A 40 5.99 8.12 16.10
CA LYS A 40 6.09 8.82 17.38
C LYS A 40 7.22 9.83 17.37
N VAL A 41 6.99 10.99 17.98
CA VAL A 41 8.03 11.99 18.26
C VAL A 41 8.20 12.09 19.76
N ILE A 42 9.44 11.97 20.24
CA ILE A 42 9.83 12.16 21.64
C ILE A 42 10.76 13.37 21.65
N VAL A 43 10.32 14.44 22.31
CA VAL A 43 11.11 15.67 22.46
C VAL A 43 11.67 15.71 23.87
N ASN A 44 12.98 15.76 23.97
CA ASN A 44 13.72 15.94 25.20
C ASN A 44 14.33 17.35 25.19
N GLU A 45 13.52 18.32 25.62
CA GLU A 45 13.90 19.73 25.67
C GLU A 45 15.15 20.03 26.54
N PRO A 46 15.34 19.44 27.75
CA PRO A 46 16.51 19.76 28.56
C PRO A 46 17.83 19.28 27.94
N GLU A 47 17.80 18.20 27.15
CA GLU A 47 18.97 17.71 26.41
C GLU A 47 19.01 18.19 24.96
N ASN A 48 18.02 18.99 24.54
CA ASN A 48 17.84 19.47 23.18
C ASN A 48 17.88 18.34 22.13
N GLU A 49 17.25 17.21 22.46
CA GLU A 49 17.22 16.01 21.63
C GLU A 49 15.80 15.73 21.12
N VAL A 50 15.68 15.37 19.85
CA VAL A 50 14.43 14.89 19.25
C VAL A 50 14.65 13.49 18.70
N THR A 51 13.94 12.52 19.27
CA THR A 51 13.88 11.16 18.76
C THR A 51 12.61 10.98 17.95
N VAL A 52 12.74 10.58 16.69
CA VAL A 52 11.61 10.26 15.81
C VAL A 52 11.58 8.77 15.53
N MET A 53 10.47 8.13 15.85
CA MET A 53 10.19 6.75 15.46
C MET A 53 9.38 6.77 14.17
N LEU A 54 9.84 6.04 13.15
CA LEU A 54 9.15 5.92 11.87
C LEU A 54 8.27 4.67 11.86
N ASN A 55 7.17 4.72 11.11
CA ASN A 55 6.39 3.54 10.78
C ASN A 55 7.17 2.64 9.82
N ASP A 56 6.94 1.33 9.94
CA ASP A 56 7.41 0.39 8.92
C ASP A 56 6.48 0.47 7.71
N LEU A 57 6.94 1.17 6.67
CA LEU A 57 6.20 1.35 5.42
C LEU A 57 6.27 0.12 4.50
N GLY A 58 7.12 -0.86 4.81
CA GLY A 58 7.19 -2.14 4.10
C GLY A 58 6.10 -3.12 4.54
N ALA A 59 5.47 -2.86 5.69
CA ALA A 59 4.36 -3.62 6.24
C ALA A 59 2.98 -3.04 5.88
N LEU A 60 2.93 -2.06 4.96
CA LEU A 60 1.69 -1.73 4.25
C LEU A 60 1.39 -2.91 3.33
N GLU A 61 0.83 -3.96 3.92
CA GLU A 61 0.28 -5.09 3.19
C GLU A 61 -0.57 -4.51 2.09
N ARG A 62 -0.32 -4.94 0.85
CA ARG A 62 -1.34 -4.82 -0.18
C ARG A 62 -2.55 -5.46 0.46
N ASP A 63 -3.62 -4.70 0.66
CA ASP A 63 -4.95 -5.27 0.79
C ASP A 63 -5.25 -5.96 -0.55
N ASP A 64 -4.58 -7.08 -0.82
CA ASP A 64 -5.07 -8.12 -1.69
C ASP A 64 -6.24 -8.73 -0.91
N GLU A 65 -7.35 -7.99 -0.92
CA GLU A 65 -8.66 -8.52 -0.56
C GLU A 65 -8.80 -9.83 -1.36
N PRO A 66 -8.92 -11.00 -0.72
CA PRO A 66 -9.14 -12.22 -1.47
C PRO A 66 -10.42 -11.99 -2.27
N ALA A 67 -10.30 -12.03 -3.60
CA ALA A 67 -11.44 -12.00 -4.49
C ALA A 67 -12.47 -12.96 -3.94
N ASP A 68 -13.65 -12.44 -3.61
CA ASP A 68 -14.80 -13.23 -3.20
C ASP A 68 -15.19 -14.12 -4.38
N GLU A 69 -14.48 -15.24 -4.55
CA GLU A 69 -14.87 -16.40 -5.31
C GLU A 69 -15.98 -17.11 -4.53
N SER A 70 -17.08 -16.41 -4.25
CA SER A 70 -18.37 -17.04 -4.06
C SER A 70 -18.77 -17.59 -5.42
N ALA A 71 -18.28 -18.82 -5.61
CA ALA A 71 -18.47 -19.67 -6.75
C ALA A 71 -19.90 -19.58 -7.27
N ALA A 72 -19.99 -19.39 -8.58
CA ALA A 72 -21.15 -19.73 -9.38
C ALA A 72 -21.71 -21.10 -8.96
N GLU A 73 -22.76 -21.09 -8.14
CA GLU A 73 -23.60 -22.26 -7.93
C GLU A 73 -24.37 -22.49 -9.25
N GLN A 74 -23.81 -23.41 -10.01
CA GLN A 74 -24.42 -24.06 -11.15
C GLN A 74 -25.79 -24.60 -10.73
N GLN A 75 -26.87 -23.99 -11.20
CA GLN A 75 -28.17 -24.64 -11.25
C GLN A 75 -28.79 -24.44 -12.63
N VAL A 76 -28.33 -25.26 -13.58
CA VAL A 76 -29.09 -25.64 -14.77
C VAL A 76 -30.19 -26.59 -14.31
N PRO A 77 -31.49 -26.27 -14.42
CA PRO A 77 -32.51 -27.29 -14.28
C PRO A 77 -32.51 -28.21 -15.52
N ALA A 78 -32.56 -29.51 -15.23
CA ALA A 78 -32.58 -30.66 -16.13
C ALA A 78 -33.74 -30.62 -17.16
N PRO A 79 -33.63 -31.35 -18.29
CA PRO A 79 -34.57 -31.26 -19.40
C PRO A 79 -35.94 -31.85 -19.04
N ALA A 80 -37.01 -31.13 -19.39
CA ALA A 80 -38.37 -31.64 -19.30
C ALA A 80 -38.55 -32.83 -20.26
N ALA A 81 -38.66 -34.03 -19.70
CA ALA A 81 -39.20 -35.19 -20.37
C ALA A 81 -40.74 -35.15 -20.31
N MET A 82 -41.39 -34.99 -21.46
CA MET A 82 -42.74 -35.49 -21.74
C MET A 82 -42.94 -35.39 -23.25
N GLU A 83 -42.54 -36.43 -23.96
CA GLU A 83 -43.42 -37.50 -24.47
C GLU A 83 -44.15 -37.09 -25.75
N ALA A 84 -43.79 -37.78 -26.82
CA ALA A 84 -44.42 -37.72 -28.12
C ALA A 84 -45.64 -38.67 -28.17
N SER A 85 -46.68 -38.18 -28.87
CA SER A 85 -47.73 -38.92 -29.60
C SER A 85 -48.82 -39.65 -28.80
N PRO A 86 -50.03 -39.86 -29.39
CA PRO A 86 -50.36 -39.98 -30.82
C PRO A 86 -51.04 -38.77 -31.47
#